data_AF-A0A194Q285-F1
#
_entry.id   AF-A0A194Q285-F1
#
_cell.length_a   1.000
_cell.length_b   1.000
_cell.length_c   1.000
_cell.angle_alpha   90.00
_cell.angle_beta   90.00
_cell.angle_gamma   90.00
#
_symmetry.space_group_name_H-M   'P 1'
#
loop_
_entity.id
_entity.type
_entity.pdbx_description
1 polymer ?
#
loop_
_entity_poly.entity_id
_entity_poly.type
_entity_poly.pdbx_seq_one_letter_code
_entity_poly.pdbx_strand_id
1 'polypeptide(L)'
;MASDNKLLGQFSLVGIPPAPRGVPQIEVTFDIDANGIVHVSARDKGTGKEQQIVIQSSGGLSKDEIENMVKAAEQFAAQDQQRRERVEVCNQAEGVLHDTETKMDEYKAQLPQDECDKLREEITKLRELLANKDAVEPEAIRTATGQLQQASLKLFEQAYKKMAAEREGQQQQQQQSEPQEDKKEEKKN
;
A
#
# COMPACT_ATOMS: atom_id res chain seq x y z
N MET A 1 10.82 -12.72 -13.92
CA MET A 1 11.66 -12.16 -12.86
C MET A 1 11.94 -13.18 -11.77
N ALA A 2 10.98 -13.53 -10.90
CA ALA A 2 11.24 -14.54 -9.86
C ALA A 2 11.33 -15.96 -10.43
N SER A 3 10.52 -16.29 -11.44
CA SER A 3 10.48 -17.62 -12.07
C SER A 3 11.71 -17.97 -12.91
N ASP A 4 12.51 -16.96 -13.28
CA ASP A 4 13.73 -17.15 -14.08
C ASP A 4 14.94 -17.47 -13.18
N ASN A 5 14.76 -17.40 -11.85
CA ASN A 5 15.78 -17.72 -10.86
C ASN A 5 15.68 -19.17 -10.39
N LYS A 6 16.79 -19.72 -9.89
CA LYS A 6 16.80 -21.01 -9.21
C LYS A 6 16.17 -20.87 -7.82
N LEU A 7 15.06 -21.58 -7.59
CA LEU A 7 14.49 -21.71 -6.24
C LEU A 7 15.41 -22.56 -5.37
N LEU A 8 15.93 -21.96 -4.30
CA LEU A 8 16.81 -22.63 -3.33
C LEU A 8 16.04 -23.19 -2.12
N GLY A 9 14.91 -22.56 -1.77
CA GLY A 9 14.07 -22.98 -0.66
C GLY A 9 12.94 -21.98 -0.43
N GLN A 10 11.88 -22.42 0.24
CA GLN A 10 10.77 -21.59 0.67
C GLN A 10 10.44 -21.93 2.12
N PHE A 11 10.23 -20.90 2.94
CA PHE A 11 9.76 -21.06 4.30
C PHE A 11 8.72 -19.97 4.60
N SER A 12 7.91 -20.17 5.63
CA SER A 12 6.84 -19.24 6.01
C SER A 12 7.03 -18.82 7.46
N LEU A 13 7.14 -17.51 7.68
CA LEU A 13 7.09 -16.92 9.02
C LEU A 13 5.63 -16.86 9.47
N VAL A 14 5.25 -17.80 10.34
CA VAL A 14 3.87 -17.90 10.85
C VAL A 14 3.71 -17.17 12.19
N GLY A 15 2.48 -16.75 12.49
CA GLY A 15 2.13 -16.17 13.78
C GLY A 15 2.42 -14.68 13.91
N ILE A 16 2.53 -13.95 12.79
CA ILE A 16 2.53 -12.48 12.79
C ILE A 16 1.13 -12.00 13.20
N PRO A 17 1.00 -11.16 14.24
CA PRO A 17 -0.28 -10.60 14.64
C PRO A 17 -0.94 -9.81 13.49
N PRO A 18 -2.28 -9.82 13.38
CA PRO A 18 -2.98 -9.00 12.40
C PRO A 18 -2.60 -7.52 12.59
N ALA A 19 -2.00 -6.91 11.59
CA ALA A 19 -1.62 -5.50 11.58
C ALA A 19 -1.86 -4.91 10.19
N PRO A 20 -2.02 -3.58 10.07
CA PRO A 20 -2.15 -2.92 8.77
C PRO A 20 -0.93 -3.23 7.88
N ARG A 21 -1.14 -3.24 6.56
CA ARG A 21 -0.07 -3.47 5.59
C ARG A 21 1.05 -2.43 5.81
N GLY A 22 2.30 -2.89 5.75
CA GLY A 22 3.48 -2.04 5.94
C GLY A 22 3.87 -1.76 7.41
N VAL A 23 3.06 -2.17 8.40
CA VAL A 23 3.39 -2.03 9.82
C VAL A 23 4.32 -3.13 10.33
N PRO A 24 4.10 -4.43 10.03
CA PRO A 24 5.03 -5.49 10.42
C PRO A 24 6.43 -5.27 9.82
N GLN A 25 7.43 -5.23 10.68
CA GLN A 25 8.83 -5.07 10.27
C GLN A 25 9.51 -6.43 10.29
N ILE A 26 9.66 -7.02 9.11
CA ILE A 26 10.31 -8.32 8.94
C ILE A 26 11.77 -8.10 8.54
N GLU A 27 12.68 -8.55 9.38
CA GLU A 27 14.11 -8.58 9.10
C GLU A 27 14.49 -9.95 8.54
N VAL A 28 15.06 -9.96 7.35
CA VAL A 28 15.55 -11.18 6.71
C VAL A 28 17.07 -11.11 6.65
N THR A 29 17.74 -12.09 7.24
CA THR A 29 19.20 -12.20 7.24
C THR A 29 19.62 -13.42 6.43
N PHE A 30 20.60 -13.22 5.55
CA PHE A 30 21.24 -14.28 4.76
C PHE A 30 22.68 -14.40 5.26
N ASP A 31 23.00 -15.54 5.84
CA ASP A 31 24.34 -15.88 6.29
C ASP A 31 24.87 -17.05 5.45
N ILE A 32 26.10 -16.92 4.94
CA ILE A 32 26.71 -17.89 4.04
C ILE A 32 28.00 -18.36 4.70
N ASP A 33 28.08 -19.64 5.02
CA ASP A 33 29.25 -20.21 5.67
C ASP A 33 30.38 -20.53 4.66
N ALA A 34 31.56 -20.86 5.18
CA ALA A 34 32.71 -21.25 4.37
C ALA A 34 32.51 -22.56 3.58
N ASN A 35 31.48 -23.35 3.92
CA ASN A 35 31.10 -24.58 3.22
C ASN A 35 30.05 -24.31 2.11
N GLY A 36 29.59 -23.06 1.95
CA GLY A 36 28.55 -22.68 1.00
C GLY A 36 27.13 -23.06 1.44
N ILE A 37 26.92 -23.35 2.72
CA ILE A 37 25.59 -23.53 3.31
C ILE A 37 25.01 -22.15 3.59
N VAL A 38 23.79 -21.92 3.10
CA VAL A 38 23.09 -20.65 3.30
C VAL A 38 22.10 -20.81 4.44
N HIS A 39 22.31 -20.04 5.50
CA HIS A 39 21.39 -19.87 6.61
C HIS A 39 20.52 -18.65 6.34
N VAL A 40 19.21 -18.87 6.19
CA VAL A 40 18.26 -17.77 6.01
C VAL A 40 17.37 -17.70 7.23
N SER A 41 17.39 -16.58 7.94
CA SER A 41 16.48 -16.30 9.06
C SER A 41 15.56 -15.13 8.72
N ALA A 42 14.31 -15.22 9.15
CA ALA A 42 13.36 -14.11 9.12
C ALA A 42 12.80 -13.88 10.53
N ARG A 43 12.94 -12.65 11.03
CA ARG A 43 12.48 -12.24 12.35
C ARG A 43 11.50 -11.06 12.24
N ASP A 44 10.37 -11.17 12.92
CA ASP A 44 9.48 -10.03 13.14
C ASP A 44 10.02 -9.18 14.31
N LYS A 45 10.38 -7.92 14.05
CA LYS A 45 10.91 -7.00 15.08
C LYS A 45 9.89 -6.64 16.15
N GLY A 46 8.59 -6.72 15.86
CA GLY A 46 7.54 -6.39 16.82
C GLY A 46 7.32 -7.49 17.86
N THR A 47 7.27 -8.75 17.41
CA THR A 47 6.99 -9.89 18.30
C THR A 47 8.22 -10.69 18.71
N GLY A 48 9.36 -10.51 18.04
CA GLY A 48 10.56 -11.30 18.24
C GLY A 48 10.44 -12.74 17.70
N LYS A 49 9.33 -13.09 17.05
CA LYS A 49 9.17 -14.41 16.43
C LYS A 49 10.13 -14.55 15.26
N GLU A 50 10.78 -15.69 15.19
CA GLU A 50 11.77 -16.01 14.17
C GLU A 50 11.48 -17.37 13.56
N GLN A 51 11.76 -17.50 12.27
CA GLN A 51 11.83 -18.76 11.55
C GLN A 51 13.12 -18.77 10.73
N GLN A 52 13.78 -19.91 10.66
CA GLN A 52 15.01 -20.07 9.90
C GLN A 52 14.97 -21.35 9.07
N ILE A 53 15.66 -21.32 7.94
CA ILE A 53 15.89 -22.47 7.06
C ILE A 53 17.38 -22.56 6.77
N VAL A 54 17.87 -23.80 6.70
CA VAL A 54 19.25 -24.10 6.28
C VAL A 54 19.17 -24.70 4.88
N ILE A 55 19.78 -24.01 3.93
CA ILE A 55 19.85 -24.44 2.54
C ILE A 55 21.24 -25.03 2.33
N GLN A 56 21.30 -26.36 2.29
CA GLN A 56 22.52 -27.07 1.95
C GLN A 56 22.72 -27.01 0.44
N SER A 57 23.93 -26.65 0.02
CA SER A 57 24.35 -26.60 -1.38
C SER A 57 24.39 -28.02 -1.96
N SER A 58 23.22 -28.57 -2.29
CA SER A 58 23.02 -29.96 -2.72
C SER A 58 23.12 -30.12 -4.24
N GLY A 59 23.63 -29.11 -4.95
CA GLY A 59 23.69 -29.08 -6.40
C GLY A 59 23.38 -27.67 -6.89
N GLY A 60 24.32 -26.77 -6.70
CA GLY A 60 24.28 -25.44 -7.30
C GLY A 60 24.36 -25.52 -8.84
N LEU A 61 24.37 -24.34 -9.48
CA LEU A 61 24.52 -24.24 -10.93
C LEU A 61 25.93 -24.70 -11.34
N SER A 62 26.03 -25.49 -12.40
CA SER A 62 27.31 -25.78 -13.06
C SER A 62 27.91 -24.51 -13.67
N LYS A 63 29.23 -24.50 -13.96
CA LYS A 63 29.88 -23.36 -14.59
C LYS A 63 29.22 -22.97 -15.92
N ASP A 64 28.84 -23.96 -16.71
CA ASP A 64 28.15 -23.75 -17.98
C ASP A 64 26.76 -23.12 -17.78
N GLU A 65 26.00 -23.56 -16.76
CA GLU A 65 24.73 -22.94 -16.40
C GLU A 65 24.91 -21.50 -15.91
N ILE A 66 25.95 -21.23 -15.10
CA ILE A 66 26.26 -19.87 -14.64
C ILE A 66 26.55 -18.96 -15.83
N GLU A 67 27.43 -19.37 -16.75
CA GLU A 67 27.76 -18.57 -17.93
C GLU A 67 26.54 -18.34 -18.84
N ASN A 68 25.70 -19.36 -19.01
CA ASN A 68 24.47 -19.25 -19.79
C ASN A 68 23.47 -18.30 -19.10
N MET A 69 23.35 -18.33 -17.78
CA MET A 69 22.48 -17.40 -17.04
C MET A 69 22.99 -15.96 -17.12
N VAL A 70 24.30 -15.73 -17.06
CA VAL A 70 24.89 -14.39 -17.23
C VAL A 70 24.60 -13.85 -18.64
N LYS A 71 24.85 -14.66 -19.68
CA LYS A 71 24.55 -14.28 -21.08
C LYS A 71 23.05 -14.01 -21.28
N ALA A 72 22.20 -14.86 -20.73
CA ALA A 72 20.75 -14.66 -20.80
C ALA A 72 20.33 -13.36 -20.10
N ALA A 73 20.87 -13.08 -18.90
CA ALA A 73 20.58 -11.84 -18.18
C ALA A 73 20.98 -10.59 -18.98
N GLU A 74 22.13 -10.61 -19.68
CA GLU A 74 22.55 -9.52 -20.56
C GLU A 74 21.64 -9.37 -21.78
N GLN A 75 21.28 -10.47 -22.43
CA GLN A 75 20.40 -10.47 -23.61
C GLN A 75 18.98 -10.00 -23.29
N PHE A 76 18.45 -10.41 -22.13
CA PHE A 76 17.09 -10.08 -21.72
C PHE A 76 17.00 -8.84 -20.83
N ALA A 77 18.12 -8.15 -20.55
CA ALA A 77 18.15 -6.99 -19.67
C ALA A 77 17.09 -5.92 -20.00
N ALA A 78 16.94 -5.59 -21.29
CA ALA A 78 15.93 -4.61 -21.73
C ALA A 78 14.49 -5.11 -21.54
N GLN A 79 14.24 -6.39 -21.81
CA GLN A 79 12.91 -6.99 -21.63
C GLN A 79 12.56 -7.12 -20.15
N ASP A 80 13.52 -7.52 -19.32
CA ASP A 80 13.35 -7.57 -17.87
C ASP A 80 13.15 -6.17 -17.31
N GLN A 81 13.84 -5.13 -17.81
CA GLN A 81 13.58 -3.76 -17.38
C GLN A 81 12.12 -3.34 -17.66
N GLN A 82 11.57 -3.67 -18.82
CA GLN A 82 10.14 -3.42 -19.13
C GLN A 82 9.20 -4.23 -18.23
N ARG A 83 9.52 -5.51 -17.96
CA ARG A 83 8.75 -6.33 -17.01
C ARG A 83 8.80 -5.74 -15.60
N ARG A 84 9.95 -5.21 -15.18
CA ARG A 84 10.15 -4.58 -13.88
C ARG A 84 9.25 -3.36 -13.75
N GLU A 85 9.31 -2.48 -14.74
CA GLU A 85 8.53 -1.25 -14.76
C GLU A 85 7.04 -1.57 -14.68
N ARG A 86 6.57 -2.56 -15.45
CA ARG A 86 5.18 -3.00 -15.38
C ARG A 86 4.79 -3.49 -13.98
N VAL A 87 5.60 -4.34 -13.36
CA VAL A 87 5.34 -4.86 -12.00
C VAL A 87 5.34 -3.72 -10.99
N GLU A 88 6.27 -2.77 -11.10
CA GLU A 88 6.35 -1.60 -10.23
C GLU A 88 5.11 -0.72 -10.35
N VAL A 89 4.67 -0.42 -11.57
CA VAL A 89 3.43 0.33 -11.84
C VAL A 89 2.21 -0.41 -11.28
N CYS A 90 2.12 -1.73 -11.46
CA CYS A 90 1.02 -2.53 -10.89
C CYS A 90 1.01 -2.47 -9.36
N ASN A 91 2.17 -2.64 -8.72
CA ASN A 91 2.29 -2.59 -7.27
C ASN A 91 1.94 -1.20 -6.72
N GLN A 92 2.36 -0.13 -7.40
CA GLN A 92 1.99 1.23 -7.04
C GLN A 92 0.48 1.45 -7.15
N ALA A 93 -0.13 1.00 -8.25
CA ALA A 93 -1.56 1.09 -8.47
C ALA A 93 -2.36 0.33 -7.40
N GLU A 94 -1.96 -0.90 -7.07
CA GLU A 94 -2.57 -1.70 -5.99
C GLU A 94 -2.46 -0.99 -4.62
N GLY A 95 -1.32 -0.35 -4.34
CA GLY A 95 -1.13 0.46 -3.13
C GLY A 95 -2.11 1.63 -3.07
N VAL A 96 -2.19 2.43 -4.13
CA VAL A 96 -3.10 3.59 -4.21
C VAL A 96 -4.57 3.15 -4.11
N LEU A 97 -4.93 2.04 -4.75
CA LEU A 97 -6.27 1.47 -4.71
C LEU A 97 -6.66 1.12 -3.26
N HIS A 98 -5.81 0.38 -2.57
CA HIS A 98 -6.06 -0.03 -1.20
C HIS A 98 -6.11 1.17 -0.23
N ASP A 99 -5.19 2.13 -0.36
CA ASP A 99 -5.17 3.33 0.46
C ASP A 99 -6.42 4.18 0.26
N THR A 100 -6.89 4.28 -0.99
CA THR A 100 -8.10 5.04 -1.32
C THR A 100 -9.35 4.35 -0.81
N GLU A 101 -9.49 3.03 -1.01
CA GLU A 101 -10.60 2.24 -0.45
C GLU A 101 -10.68 2.38 1.08
N THR A 102 -9.55 2.23 1.76
CA THR A 102 -9.48 2.34 3.24
C THR A 102 -9.93 3.72 3.71
N LYS A 103 -9.41 4.80 3.13
CA LYS A 103 -9.81 6.16 3.50
C LYS A 103 -11.27 6.45 3.15
N MET A 104 -11.78 5.92 2.04
CA MET A 104 -13.19 6.08 1.69
C MET A 104 -14.11 5.44 2.72
N ASP A 105 -13.75 4.27 3.24
CA ASP A 105 -14.53 3.58 4.27
C ASP A 105 -14.45 4.31 5.62
N GLU A 106 -13.27 4.84 5.99
CA GLU A 106 -13.08 5.63 7.22
C GLU A 106 -13.91 6.92 7.22
N TYR A 107 -13.94 7.65 6.09
CA TYR A 107 -14.60 8.94 5.98
C TYR A 107 -16.01 8.87 5.35
N LYS A 108 -16.56 7.68 5.12
CA LYS A 108 -17.81 7.46 4.38
C LYS A 108 -18.99 8.33 4.85
N ALA A 109 -19.11 8.58 6.15
CA ALA A 109 -20.19 9.38 6.73
C ALA A 109 -20.03 10.90 6.50
N GLN A 110 -18.83 11.34 6.13
CA GLN A 110 -18.44 12.75 6.01
C GLN A 110 -18.16 13.16 4.55
N LEU A 111 -18.19 12.20 3.63
CA LEU A 111 -17.95 12.42 2.21
C LEU A 111 -19.28 12.59 1.45
N PRO A 112 -19.35 13.48 0.44
CA PRO A 112 -20.49 13.58 -0.45
C PRO A 112 -20.69 12.27 -1.22
N GLN A 113 -21.90 11.72 -1.17
CA GLN A 113 -22.21 10.42 -1.78
C GLN A 113 -21.95 10.42 -3.30
N ASP A 114 -22.30 11.50 -4.00
CA ASP A 114 -22.05 11.67 -5.44
C ASP A 114 -20.56 11.59 -5.81
N GLU A 115 -19.67 12.10 -4.97
CA GLU A 115 -18.22 12.04 -5.22
C GLU A 115 -17.63 10.69 -4.80
N CYS A 116 -18.18 10.05 -3.76
CA CYS A 116 -17.84 8.67 -3.41
C CYS A 116 -18.19 7.69 -4.53
N ASP A 117 -19.34 7.86 -5.19
CA ASP A 117 -19.75 6.96 -6.27
C ASP A 117 -18.84 7.12 -7.49
N LYS A 118 -18.46 8.37 -7.85
CA LYS A 118 -17.44 8.62 -8.89
C LYS A 118 -16.09 7.97 -8.56
N LEU A 119 -15.64 8.09 -7.31
CA LEU A 119 -14.35 7.52 -6.90
C LEU A 119 -14.39 5.98 -6.91
N ARG A 120 -15.52 5.37 -6.56
CA ARG A 120 -15.74 3.91 -6.69
C ARG A 120 -15.73 3.42 -8.12
N GLU A 121 -16.27 4.20 -9.06
CA GLU A 121 -16.16 3.87 -10.48
C GLU A 121 -14.70 3.86 -10.94
N GLU A 122 -13.90 4.86 -10.54
CA GLU A 122 -12.47 4.91 -10.86
C GLU A 122 -11.68 3.77 -10.21
N ILE A 123 -12.01 3.39 -8.97
CA ILE A 123 -11.43 2.20 -8.30
C ILE A 123 -11.74 0.94 -9.10
N THR A 124 -12.99 0.78 -9.56
CA THR A 124 -13.42 -0.39 -10.34
C THR A 124 -12.67 -0.46 -11.68
N LYS A 125 -12.56 0.66 -12.39
CA LYS A 125 -11.78 0.76 -13.64
C LYS A 125 -10.32 0.37 -13.42
N LEU A 126 -9.67 0.91 -12.39
CA LEU A 126 -8.27 0.57 -12.09
C LEU A 126 -8.12 -0.92 -11.75
N ARG A 127 -9.08 -1.50 -11.01
CA ARG A 127 -9.09 -2.92 -10.68
C ARG A 127 -9.22 -3.82 -11.92
N GLU A 128 -10.05 -3.43 -12.89
CA GLU A 128 -10.18 -4.13 -14.17
C GLU A 128 -8.91 -4.04 -15.02
N LEU A 129 -8.24 -2.88 -15.04
CA LEU A 129 -6.95 -2.72 -15.70
C LEU A 129 -5.87 -3.60 -15.05
N LEU A 130 -5.86 -3.70 -13.72
CA LEU A 130 -4.94 -4.57 -12.99
C LEU A 130 -5.23 -6.06 -13.17
N ALA A 131 -6.51 -6.44 -13.34
CA ALA A 131 -6.88 -7.81 -13.70
C ALA A 131 -6.34 -8.21 -15.08
N ASN A 132 -6.24 -7.25 -16.01
CA ASN A 132 -5.70 -7.42 -17.35
C ASN A 132 -4.26 -6.89 -17.49
N LYS A 133 -3.48 -6.86 -16.40
CA LYS A 133 -2.12 -6.28 -16.35
C LYS A 133 -1.14 -6.77 -17.41
N ASP A 134 -1.36 -7.96 -17.99
CA ASP A 134 -0.48 -8.53 -19.03
C ASP A 134 -0.86 -8.07 -20.45
N ALA A 135 -2.07 -7.53 -20.64
CA ALA A 135 -2.60 -7.06 -21.92
C ALA A 135 -2.73 -5.53 -22.00
N VAL A 136 -2.47 -4.83 -20.89
CA VAL A 136 -2.61 -3.37 -20.77
C VAL A 136 -1.22 -2.73 -20.71
N GLU A 137 -1.05 -1.64 -21.46
CA GLU A 137 0.19 -0.86 -21.44
C GLU A 137 0.46 -0.27 -20.04
N PRO A 138 1.71 -0.32 -19.53
CA PRO A 138 2.06 0.25 -18.23
C PRO A 138 1.65 1.73 -18.09
N GLU A 139 1.70 2.49 -19.18
CA GLU A 139 1.30 3.90 -19.21
C GLU A 139 -0.19 4.10 -18.93
N ALA A 140 -1.06 3.20 -19.40
CA ALA A 140 -2.49 3.26 -19.13
C ALA A 140 -2.78 3.02 -17.64
N ILE A 141 -2.11 2.06 -17.01
CA ILE A 141 -2.21 1.80 -15.57
C ILE A 141 -1.70 3.02 -14.78
N ARG A 142 -0.57 3.61 -15.20
CA ARG A 142 0.00 4.82 -14.58
C ARG A 142 -0.97 6.00 -14.66
N THR A 143 -1.61 6.17 -15.80
CA THR A 143 -2.58 7.25 -16.04
C THR A 143 -3.81 7.09 -15.17
N ALA A 144 -4.40 5.89 -15.14
CA ALA A 144 -5.55 5.58 -14.28
C ALA A 144 -5.20 5.72 -12.80
N THR A 145 -4.01 5.29 -12.38
CA THR A 145 -3.49 5.47 -11.02
C THR A 145 -3.39 6.96 -10.66
N GLY A 146 -2.86 7.78 -11.56
CA GLY A 146 -2.75 9.23 -11.37
C GLY A 146 -4.12 9.91 -11.29
N GLN A 147 -5.09 9.49 -12.11
CA GLN A 147 -6.47 9.98 -12.07
C GLN A 147 -7.15 9.64 -10.75
N LEU A 148 -7.04 8.38 -10.31
CA LEU A 148 -7.58 7.93 -9.02
C LEU A 148 -6.96 8.74 -7.87
N GLN A 149 -5.64 8.92 -7.87
CA GLN A 149 -4.94 9.67 -6.85
C GLN A 149 -5.36 11.15 -6.82
N GLN A 150 -5.53 11.79 -7.98
CA GLN A 150 -6.01 13.18 -8.07
C GLN A 150 -7.46 13.32 -7.60
N ALA A 151 -8.34 12.39 -7.99
CA ALA A 151 -9.74 12.38 -7.56
C ALA A 151 -9.85 12.17 -6.03
N SER A 152 -9.08 11.22 -5.50
CA SER A 152 -8.92 10.96 -4.07
C SER A 152 -8.49 12.22 -3.31
N LEU A 153 -7.41 12.89 -3.74
CA LEU A 153 -6.94 14.12 -3.11
C LEU A 153 -8.00 15.24 -3.11
N LYS A 154 -8.68 15.47 -4.24
CA LYS A 154 -9.74 16.50 -4.33
C LYS A 154 -10.90 16.20 -3.39
N LEU A 155 -11.31 14.92 -3.29
CA LEU A 155 -12.39 14.50 -2.43
C LEU A 155 -12.05 14.75 -0.95
N PHE A 156 -10.88 14.32 -0.51
CA PHE A 156 -10.45 14.50 0.88
C PHE A 156 -10.18 15.97 1.23
N GLU A 157 -9.66 16.78 0.28
CA GLU A 157 -9.50 18.22 0.48
C GLU A 157 -10.85 18.93 0.65
N GLN A 158 -11.84 18.59 -0.16
CA GLN A 158 -13.20 19.15 -0.04
C GLN A 158 -13.87 18.73 1.27
N ALA A 159 -13.70 17.47 1.69
CA ALA A 159 -14.22 16.97 2.95
C ALA A 159 -13.61 17.71 4.15
N TYR A 160 -12.30 17.92 4.13
CA TYR A 160 -11.59 18.64 5.19
C TYR A 160 -12.02 20.10 5.27
N LYS A 161 -12.16 20.79 4.12
CA LYS A 161 -12.66 22.17 4.06
C LYS A 161 -14.10 22.29 4.56
N LYS A 162 -14.97 21.33 4.22
CA LYS A 162 -16.37 21.31 4.72
C LYS A 162 -16.41 21.11 6.23
N MET A 163 -15.64 20.17 6.79
CA MET A 163 -15.56 19.97 8.24
C MET A 163 -15.02 21.19 8.99
N ALA A 164 -14.02 21.87 8.43
CA ALA A 164 -13.48 23.09 9.04
C ALA A 164 -14.55 24.20 9.10
N ALA A 165 -15.29 24.40 8.00
CA ALA A 165 -16.38 25.37 7.93
C ALA A 165 -17.57 25.01 8.86
N GLU A 166 -17.92 23.72 8.98
CA GLU A 166 -18.97 23.26 9.90
C GLU A 166 -18.58 23.42 11.37
N ARG A 167 -17.30 23.22 11.72
CA ARG A 167 -16.78 23.47 13.08
C ARG A 167 -16.80 24.95 13.46
N GLU A 168 -16.44 25.85 12.54
CA GLU A 168 -16.51 27.29 12.77
C GLU A 168 -17.97 27.78 12.89
N GLY A 169 -18.88 27.21 12.08
CA GLY A 169 -20.32 27.49 12.17
C GLY A 169 -20.97 27.02 13.49
N GLN A 170 -20.57 25.85 14.00
CA GLN A 170 -21.06 25.34 15.29
C GLN A 170 -20.55 26.12 16.50
N GLN A 171 -19.31 26.65 16.46
CA GLN A 171 -18.80 27.53 17.52
C GLN A 171 -19.52 28.90 17.57
N GLN A 172 -19.95 29.43 16.42
CA GLN A 172 -20.75 30.67 16.39
C GLN A 172 -22.20 30.48 16.86
N GLN A 173 -22.81 29.31 16.62
CA GLN A 173 -24.17 29.01 17.11
C GLN A 173 -24.26 28.78 18.63
N GLN A 174 -23.20 28.23 19.24
CA GLN A 174 -23.13 28.09 20.71
C GLN A 174 -22.94 29.42 21.45
N GLN A 175 -22.33 30.44 20.83
CA GLN A 175 -22.22 31.78 21.43
C GLN A 175 -23.49 32.65 21.29
N GLN A 176 -24.46 32.26 20.45
CA GLN A 176 -25.72 32.98 20.26
C GLN A 176 -26.90 32.40 21.05
N SER A 177 -26.70 31.31 21.79
CA SER A 177 -27.77 30.60 22.51
C SER A 177 -27.62 30.58 24.04
N GLU A 178 -26.74 31.39 24.64
CA GLU A 178 -26.86 31.77 26.06
C GLU A 178 -28.00 32.80 26.23
N PRO A 179 -29.10 32.48 26.93
CA PRO A 179 -30.14 33.45 27.23
C PRO A 179 -29.64 34.45 28.27
N GLN A 180 -29.78 35.75 27.98
CA GLN A 180 -29.79 36.80 29.00
C GLN A 180 -31.02 36.66 29.90
N GLU A 181 -30.97 35.77 30.89
CA GLU A 181 -31.90 35.76 32.02
C GLU A 181 -31.10 35.80 33.32
N ASP A 182 -30.71 37.01 33.75
CA ASP A 182 -30.64 37.40 35.17
C ASP A 182 -30.01 38.79 35.37
N LYS A 183 -30.75 39.86 35.03
CA LYS A 183 -30.55 41.21 35.62
C LYS A 183 -31.85 42.00 35.60
N LYS A 184 -32.89 41.49 36.27
CA LYS A 184 -34.10 42.30 36.51
C LYS A 184 -34.81 42.00 37.82
N GLU A 185 -34.08 41.71 38.90
CA GLU A 185 -34.71 41.66 40.23
C GLU A 185 -33.72 42.04 41.34
N GLU A 186 -33.44 43.34 41.49
CA GLU A 186 -33.02 43.90 42.78
C GLU A 186 -33.21 45.44 42.78
N LYS A 187 -34.48 45.85 42.74
CA LYS A 187 -34.93 47.17 43.20
C LYS A 187 -36.27 47.01 43.95
N LYS A 188 -36.21 46.43 45.15
CA LYS A 188 -37.17 46.65 46.25
C LYS A 188 -36.81 45.79 47.46
N ASN A 189 -36.04 46.32 48.40
CA ASN A 189 -36.50 46.78 49.71
C ASN A 189 -35.31 47.24 50.56
#